data_AF-A0A950IGS1-F1
#
_entry.id   AF-A0A950IGS1-F1
#
_cell.length_a   1.000
_cell.length_b   1.000
_cell.length_c   1.000
_cell.angle_alpha   90.00
_cell.angle_beta   90.00
_cell.angle_gamma   90.00
#
_symmetry.space_group_name_H-M   'P 1'
#
loop_
_entity.id
_entity.type
_entity.pdbx_description
1 polymer ?
#
loop_
_entity_poly.entity_id
_entity_poly.type
_entity_poly.pdbx_seq_one_letter_code
_entity_poly.pdbx_strand_id
1 'polypeptide(L)'
;MPAPTLDTAVQAMLTALTPYLPAPAGPLPAPTVSVTSLTERLAGLGNVNGTGARGAFPSVVSKGIRVDAVTRFQLWATGPAQADAGVSALQSSLSNDAGTLWGKGFLKLALEAAPPPEVIPSLPAWRKHADYRVLFEYTYSDTDGADSLIAQIPITIDSVFDEHTTVTDELVRWDNTTAPMHVVRGPITLGALSLLLFVAGAKPGSTVTLTRTFDGAAGPPAVHPTLASFLGAVAGAAPTERNASMTFATFGDFVAASSPDGDPITMGDWNLDNIPDSYDSLRLPLGAGIALTQPTDLFEVAYQLPALDRVAVMYMRATRGG
;
A
#
# COMPACT_ATOMS: atom_id res chain seq x y z
N MET A 1 -6.60 0.72 3.71
CA MET A 1 -7.86 -0.01 4.00
C MET A 1 -7.49 -1.43 4.36
N PRO A 2 -8.18 -2.10 5.31
CA PRO A 2 -7.91 -3.49 5.60
C PRO A 2 -8.10 -4.35 4.34
N ALA A 3 -7.31 -5.42 4.21
CA ALA A 3 -7.45 -6.35 3.10
C ALA A 3 -8.91 -6.87 3.05
N PRO A 4 -9.57 -6.83 1.88
CA PRO A 4 -10.93 -7.31 1.73
C PRO A 4 -11.00 -8.81 2.07
N THR A 5 -12.13 -9.23 2.62
CA THR A 5 -12.38 -10.64 2.92
C THR A 5 -12.86 -11.40 1.68
N LEU A 6 -12.80 -12.73 1.71
CA LEU A 6 -13.41 -13.58 0.69
C LEU A 6 -14.90 -13.25 0.49
N ASP A 7 -15.63 -13.00 1.59
CA ASP A 7 -17.04 -12.60 1.53
C ASP A 7 -17.24 -11.30 0.75
N THR A 8 -16.33 -10.33 0.89
CA THR A 8 -16.38 -9.08 0.12
C THR A 8 -16.25 -9.36 -1.38
N ALA A 9 -15.31 -10.22 -1.76
CA ALA A 9 -15.12 -10.62 -3.16
C ALA A 9 -16.35 -11.37 -3.72
N VAL A 10 -16.94 -12.27 -2.93
CA VAL A 10 -18.17 -13.01 -3.32
C VAL A 10 -19.35 -12.08 -3.47
N GLN A 11 -19.53 -11.11 -2.56
CA GLN A 11 -20.61 -10.12 -2.66
C GLN A 11 -20.44 -9.21 -3.88
N ALA A 12 -19.21 -8.78 -4.18
CA ALA A 12 -18.92 -8.02 -5.40
C ALA A 12 -19.26 -8.82 -6.67
N MET A 13 -18.91 -10.11 -6.70
CA MET A 13 -19.26 -11.01 -7.79
C MET A 13 -20.78 -11.14 -7.97
N LEU A 14 -21.54 -11.42 -6.91
CA LEU A 14 -23.00 -11.55 -6.96
C LEU A 14 -23.68 -10.24 -7.33
N THR A 15 -23.19 -9.12 -6.79
CA THR A 15 -23.67 -7.77 -7.13
C THR A 15 -23.47 -7.49 -8.62
N ALA A 16 -22.33 -7.90 -9.19
CA ALA A 16 -22.06 -7.73 -10.62
C ALA A 16 -22.94 -8.62 -11.52
N LEU A 17 -23.38 -9.79 -11.03
CA LEU A 17 -24.27 -10.70 -11.77
C LEU A 17 -25.77 -10.37 -11.63
N THR A 18 -26.17 -9.66 -10.57
CA THR A 18 -27.58 -9.33 -10.29
C THR A 18 -28.30 -8.59 -11.43
N PRO A 19 -27.69 -7.62 -12.14
CA PRO A 19 -28.35 -6.92 -13.24
C PRO A 19 -28.75 -7.80 -14.43
N TYR A 20 -28.20 -9.02 -14.53
CA TYR A 20 -28.51 -9.97 -15.59
C TYR A 20 -29.73 -10.84 -15.28
N LEU A 21 -30.28 -10.75 -14.07
CA LEU A 21 -31.53 -11.42 -13.73
C LEU A 21 -32.67 -10.79 -14.55
N PRO A 22 -33.50 -11.61 -15.22
CA PRO A 22 -34.65 -11.08 -15.94
C PRO A 22 -35.64 -10.42 -14.97
N ALA A 23 -36.46 -9.51 -15.49
CA ALA A 23 -37.51 -8.90 -14.70
C ALA A 23 -38.48 -9.96 -14.15
N PRO A 24 -39.00 -9.80 -12.91
CA PRO A 24 -40.01 -10.70 -12.36
C PRO A 24 -41.27 -10.75 -13.24
N ALA A 25 -41.78 -11.94 -13.52
CA ALA A 25 -43.01 -12.13 -14.27
C ALA A 25 -44.23 -12.17 -13.33
N GLY A 26 -44.92 -11.04 -13.19
CA GLY A 26 -46.19 -10.96 -12.44
C GLY A 26 -46.04 -11.29 -10.94
N PRO A 27 -46.98 -12.05 -10.32
CA PRO A 27 -46.94 -12.36 -8.89
C PRO A 27 -45.95 -13.49 -8.52
N LEU A 28 -45.08 -13.89 -9.45
CA LEU A 28 -44.11 -14.95 -9.20
C LEU A 28 -42.95 -14.44 -8.32
N PRO A 29 -42.25 -15.35 -7.61
CA PRO A 29 -41.04 -14.99 -6.88
C PRO A 29 -40.01 -14.32 -7.80
N ALA A 30 -39.27 -13.37 -7.24
CA ALA A 30 -38.19 -12.71 -7.96
C ALA A 30 -37.12 -13.74 -8.37
N PRO A 31 -36.55 -13.62 -9.57
CA PRO A 31 -35.35 -14.36 -9.93
C PRO A 31 -34.19 -14.06 -8.98
N THR A 32 -33.33 -15.04 -8.72
CA THR A 32 -32.21 -14.91 -7.78
C THR A 32 -30.92 -15.46 -8.38
N VAL A 33 -29.77 -14.93 -7.92
CA VAL A 33 -28.45 -15.50 -8.16
C VAL A 33 -27.79 -15.85 -6.82
N SER A 34 -27.22 -17.05 -6.72
CA SER A 34 -26.57 -17.54 -5.49
C SER A 34 -25.35 -18.39 -5.80
N VAL A 35 -24.41 -18.52 -4.86
CA VAL A 35 -23.26 -19.42 -4.98
C VAL A 35 -23.64 -20.82 -4.48
N THR A 36 -23.35 -21.86 -5.26
CA THR A 36 -23.58 -23.27 -4.89
C THR A 36 -22.30 -24.00 -4.48
N SER A 37 -21.15 -23.56 -4.99
CA SER A 37 -19.83 -24.02 -4.56
C SER A 37 -18.82 -22.89 -4.69
N LEU A 38 -17.82 -22.89 -3.81
CA LEU A 38 -16.85 -21.82 -3.68
C LEU A 38 -15.48 -22.40 -3.33
N THR A 39 -14.45 -22.03 -4.10
CA THR A 39 -13.04 -22.28 -3.78
C THR A 39 -12.27 -20.98 -3.95
N GLU A 40 -11.54 -20.56 -2.91
CA GLU A 40 -10.59 -19.46 -3.01
C GLU A 40 -9.31 -19.91 -3.74
N ARG A 41 -8.77 -19.05 -4.61
CA ARG A 41 -7.51 -19.27 -5.31
C ARG A 41 -6.61 -18.04 -5.19
N LEU A 42 -5.31 -18.27 -5.34
CA LEU A 42 -4.33 -17.19 -5.36
C LEU A 42 -4.45 -16.39 -6.67
N ALA A 43 -4.47 -15.06 -6.56
CA ALA A 43 -4.55 -14.17 -7.73
C ALA A 43 -3.18 -13.95 -8.43
N GLY A 44 -2.09 -14.35 -7.78
CA GLY A 44 -0.72 -14.29 -8.27
C GLY A 44 0.26 -14.90 -7.26
N LEU A 45 1.54 -14.55 -7.35
CA LEU A 45 2.50 -14.92 -6.31
C LEU A 45 2.19 -14.10 -5.04
N GLY A 46 1.78 -14.75 -3.97
CA GLY A 46 1.41 -14.06 -2.73
C GLY A 46 0.24 -13.09 -2.87
N ASN A 47 -0.71 -13.35 -3.78
CA ASN A 47 -1.87 -12.48 -4.09
C ASN A 47 -1.53 -11.11 -4.70
N VAL A 48 -0.32 -10.94 -5.24
CA VAL A 48 0.08 -9.73 -5.96
C VAL A 48 -0.18 -9.91 -7.45
N ASN A 49 -0.98 -9.01 -8.03
CA ASN A 49 -1.34 -9.01 -9.45
C ASN A 49 -0.44 -8.07 -10.26
N GLY A 50 0.17 -7.09 -9.60
CA GLY A 50 1.13 -6.19 -10.22
C GLY A 50 1.49 -5.01 -9.33
N THR A 51 2.50 -4.28 -9.74
CA THR A 51 2.85 -2.97 -9.17
C THR A 51 2.49 -1.91 -10.21
N GLY A 52 1.63 -0.96 -9.80
CA GLY A 52 1.21 0.14 -10.65
C GLY A 52 1.87 1.44 -10.18
N ALA A 53 2.58 2.12 -11.08
CA ALA A 53 2.92 3.52 -10.86
C ALA A 53 1.69 4.37 -11.19
N ARG A 54 1.11 5.07 -10.20
CA ARG A 54 0.09 6.09 -10.45
C ARG A 54 0.77 7.45 -10.50
N GLY A 55 1.36 7.82 -11.63
CA GLY A 55 2.00 9.13 -11.79
C GLY A 55 2.99 9.46 -10.67
N ALA A 56 2.71 10.53 -9.92
CA ALA A 56 3.50 11.09 -8.82
C ALA A 56 3.27 10.40 -7.45
N PHE A 57 2.89 9.12 -7.41
CA PHE A 57 2.68 8.38 -6.17
C PHE A 57 3.65 7.18 -6.06
N PRO A 58 4.01 6.75 -4.83
CA PRO A 58 4.70 5.48 -4.63
C PRO A 58 3.94 4.32 -5.29
N SER A 59 4.68 3.25 -5.62
CA SER A 59 4.12 2.12 -6.36
C SER A 59 2.96 1.50 -5.58
N VAL A 60 1.75 1.58 -6.14
CA VAL A 60 0.59 0.92 -5.56
C VAL A 60 0.68 -0.56 -5.91
N VAL A 61 0.72 -1.41 -4.88
CA VAL A 61 0.63 -2.85 -5.09
C VAL A 61 -0.82 -3.20 -5.35
N SER A 62 -1.09 -3.68 -6.55
CA SER A 62 -2.38 -4.26 -6.90
C SER A 62 -2.39 -5.68 -6.38
N LYS A 63 -3.23 -5.94 -5.37
CA LYS A 63 -3.47 -7.28 -4.85
C LYS A 63 -4.83 -7.79 -5.35
N GLY A 64 -5.08 -9.09 -5.24
CA GLY A 64 -6.38 -9.63 -5.58
C GLY A 64 -6.74 -10.93 -4.88
N ILE A 65 -8.04 -11.24 -4.89
CA ILE A 65 -8.61 -12.50 -4.42
C ILE A 65 -9.26 -13.17 -5.62
N ARG A 66 -8.89 -14.41 -5.93
CA ARG A 66 -9.58 -15.19 -6.97
C ARG A 66 -10.62 -16.11 -6.35
N VAL A 67 -11.81 -16.05 -6.92
CA VAL A 67 -12.98 -16.83 -6.57
C VAL A 67 -13.27 -17.78 -7.73
N ASP A 68 -13.13 -19.08 -7.49
CA ASP A 68 -13.57 -20.14 -8.41
C ASP A 68 -14.86 -20.73 -7.84
N ALA A 69 -15.98 -20.42 -8.48
CA ALA A 69 -17.30 -20.68 -7.94
C ALA A 69 -18.25 -21.28 -9.00
N VAL A 70 -19.29 -21.95 -8.52
CA VAL A 70 -20.48 -22.22 -9.33
C VAL A 70 -21.60 -21.31 -8.84
N THR A 71 -22.13 -20.47 -9.73
CA THR A 71 -23.24 -19.57 -9.46
C THR A 71 -24.51 -20.11 -10.11
N ARG A 72 -25.59 -20.20 -9.34
CA ARG A 72 -26.91 -20.62 -9.79
C ARG A 72 -27.81 -19.41 -9.99
N PHE A 73 -28.28 -19.24 -11.22
CA PHE A 73 -29.40 -18.37 -11.53
C PHE A 73 -30.68 -19.18 -11.41
N GLN A 74 -31.64 -18.72 -10.61
CA GLN A 74 -32.96 -19.33 -10.48
C GLN A 74 -34.01 -18.40 -11.06
N LEU A 75 -34.74 -18.90 -12.06
CA LEU A 75 -35.75 -18.17 -12.81
C LEU A 75 -37.13 -18.79 -12.58
N TRP A 76 -38.15 -17.94 -12.67
CA TRP A 76 -39.56 -18.30 -12.49
C TRP A 76 -40.37 -17.85 -13.70
N ALA A 77 -41.30 -18.69 -14.15
CA ALA A 77 -42.18 -18.37 -15.27
C ALA A 77 -43.56 -19.04 -15.13
N THR A 78 -44.55 -18.61 -15.92
CA THR A 78 -45.91 -19.20 -15.89
C THR A 78 -46.03 -20.48 -16.74
N GLY A 79 -45.03 -20.76 -17.59
CA GLY A 79 -44.99 -21.94 -18.46
C GLY A 79 -43.56 -22.41 -18.72
N PRO A 80 -43.37 -23.68 -19.16
CA PRO A 80 -42.05 -24.25 -19.38
C PRO A 80 -41.30 -23.53 -20.52
N ALA A 81 -41.98 -23.21 -21.62
CA ALA A 81 -41.40 -22.47 -22.74
C ALA A 81 -40.92 -21.07 -22.35
N GLN A 82 -41.63 -20.40 -21.42
CA GLN A 82 -41.20 -19.09 -20.90
C GLN A 82 -39.98 -19.22 -19.97
N ALA A 83 -39.90 -20.29 -19.17
CA ALA A 83 -38.72 -20.57 -18.35
C ALA A 83 -37.49 -20.83 -19.21
N ASP A 84 -37.66 -21.57 -20.32
CA ASP A 84 -36.60 -21.78 -21.31
C ASP A 84 -36.17 -20.47 -21.97
N ALA A 85 -37.13 -19.65 -22.43
CA ALA A 85 -36.85 -18.35 -23.01
C ALA A 85 -36.12 -17.42 -22.02
N GLY A 86 -36.45 -17.47 -20.73
CA GLY A 86 -35.76 -16.72 -19.68
C GLY A 86 -34.28 -17.12 -19.55
N VAL A 87 -33.96 -18.42 -19.59
CA VAL A 87 -32.56 -18.89 -19.58
C VAL A 87 -31.83 -18.49 -20.86
N SER A 88 -32.47 -18.59 -22.03
CA SER A 88 -31.87 -18.14 -23.30
C SER A 88 -31.61 -16.63 -23.30
N ALA A 89 -32.50 -15.83 -22.72
CA ALA A 89 -32.32 -14.39 -22.56
C ALA A 89 -31.16 -14.06 -21.62
N LEU A 90 -31.07 -14.75 -20.47
CA LEU A 90 -29.94 -14.63 -19.54
C LEU A 90 -28.61 -14.96 -20.24
N GLN A 91 -28.54 -16.09 -20.95
CA GLN A 91 -27.34 -16.51 -21.68
C GLN A 91 -26.95 -15.48 -22.74
N SER A 92 -27.92 -14.94 -23.47
CA SER A 92 -27.68 -13.91 -24.47
C SER A 92 -27.14 -12.62 -23.83
N SER A 93 -27.72 -12.19 -22.71
CA SER A 93 -27.28 -10.99 -21.98
C SER A 93 -25.85 -11.13 -21.44
N LEU A 94 -25.54 -12.26 -20.80
CA LEU A 94 -24.19 -12.54 -20.29
C LEU A 94 -23.15 -12.60 -21.40
N SER A 95 -23.52 -13.15 -22.57
CA SER A 95 -22.62 -13.25 -23.73
C SER A 95 -22.41 -11.89 -24.39
N ASN A 96 -23.46 -11.08 -24.52
CA ASN A 96 -23.39 -9.74 -25.09
C ASN A 96 -22.53 -8.79 -24.23
N ASP A 97 -22.59 -8.93 -22.91
CA ASP A 97 -21.83 -8.10 -21.97
C ASP A 97 -20.53 -8.76 -21.47
N ALA A 98 -20.02 -9.77 -22.19
CA ALA A 98 -18.80 -10.48 -21.79
C ALA A 98 -17.61 -9.53 -21.58
N GLY A 99 -17.45 -8.49 -22.41
CA GLY A 99 -16.40 -7.48 -22.24
C GLY A 99 -16.59 -6.62 -20.99
N THR A 100 -17.83 -6.24 -20.68
CA THR A 100 -18.18 -5.50 -19.45
C THR A 100 -17.92 -6.34 -18.20
N LEU A 101 -18.29 -7.63 -18.24
CA LEU A 101 -18.01 -8.58 -17.17
C LEU A 101 -16.50 -8.80 -16.99
N TRP A 102 -15.76 -8.90 -18.08
CA TRP A 102 -14.30 -9.00 -18.02
C TRP A 102 -13.67 -7.78 -17.33
N GLY A 103 -14.10 -6.56 -17.68
CA GLY A 103 -13.67 -5.33 -17.01
C GLY A 103 -14.08 -5.24 -15.53
N LYS A 104 -15.08 -6.01 -15.09
CA LYS A 104 -15.48 -6.13 -13.69
C LYS A 104 -14.74 -7.24 -12.93
N GLY A 105 -13.85 -7.99 -13.57
CA GLY A 105 -13.06 -9.06 -12.95
C GLY A 105 -13.49 -10.49 -13.29
N PHE A 106 -14.43 -10.71 -14.21
CA PHE A 106 -14.82 -12.06 -14.63
C PHE A 106 -13.83 -12.62 -15.66
N LEU A 107 -12.92 -13.48 -15.21
CA LEU A 107 -11.91 -14.13 -16.05
C LEU A 107 -12.46 -15.35 -16.80
N LYS A 108 -13.48 -16.01 -16.22
CA LYS A 108 -14.21 -17.12 -16.85
C LYS A 108 -15.67 -17.07 -16.44
N LEU A 109 -16.56 -17.28 -17.41
CA LEU A 109 -17.98 -17.48 -17.19
C LEU A 109 -18.47 -18.51 -18.21
N ALA A 110 -18.83 -19.70 -17.76
CA ALA A 110 -19.24 -20.80 -18.64
C ALA A 110 -20.46 -21.51 -18.08
N LEU A 111 -21.45 -21.80 -18.93
CA LEU A 111 -22.61 -22.60 -18.54
C LEU A 111 -22.15 -24.02 -18.20
N GLU A 112 -22.48 -24.47 -16.99
CA GLU A 112 -22.16 -25.81 -16.48
C GLU A 112 -23.38 -26.73 -16.56
N ALA A 113 -24.56 -26.25 -16.17
CA ALA A 113 -25.80 -27.01 -16.26
C ALA A 113 -27.02 -26.10 -16.46
N ALA A 114 -28.01 -26.57 -17.21
CA ALA A 114 -29.32 -25.94 -17.33
C ALA A 114 -30.39 -27.02 -17.50
N PRO A 115 -30.78 -27.72 -16.41
CA PRO A 115 -31.75 -28.82 -16.51
C PRO A 115 -33.13 -28.33 -16.97
N PRO A 116 -34.01 -29.24 -17.41
CA PRO A 116 -35.36 -28.90 -17.85
C PRO A 116 -36.16 -28.12 -16.78
N PRO A 117 -37.10 -27.25 -17.18
CA PRO A 117 -38.02 -26.59 -16.25
C PRO A 117 -38.77 -27.59 -15.38
N GLU A 118 -38.89 -27.28 -14.09
CA GLU A 118 -39.63 -28.04 -13.10
C GLU A 118 -40.93 -27.31 -12.75
N VAL A 119 -42.06 -28.02 -12.74
CA VAL A 119 -43.33 -27.48 -12.23
C VAL A 119 -43.32 -27.48 -10.70
N ILE A 120 -43.77 -26.40 -10.08
CA ILE A 120 -43.91 -26.32 -8.62
C ILE A 120 -45.39 -26.53 -8.26
N PRO A 121 -45.81 -27.67 -7.71
CA PRO A 121 -47.24 -27.94 -7.53
C PRO A 121 -47.98 -26.96 -6.59
N SER A 122 -47.25 -26.35 -5.65
CA SER A 122 -47.78 -25.39 -4.67
C SER A 122 -47.93 -23.96 -5.19
N LEU A 123 -47.41 -23.66 -6.38
CA LEU A 123 -47.43 -22.34 -7.00
C LEU A 123 -47.59 -22.53 -8.51
N PRO A 124 -48.62 -22.01 -9.20
CA PRO A 124 -48.83 -22.25 -10.65
C PRO A 124 -47.74 -21.61 -11.51
N ALA A 125 -46.54 -22.20 -11.46
CA ALA A 125 -45.28 -21.65 -11.92
C ALA A 125 -44.30 -22.77 -12.24
N TRP A 126 -43.35 -22.40 -13.09
CA TRP A 126 -42.25 -23.22 -13.53
C TRP A 126 -40.96 -22.58 -13.04
N ARG A 127 -40.13 -23.40 -12.40
CA ARG A 127 -38.79 -23.01 -11.95
C ARG A 127 -37.77 -23.63 -12.88
N LYS A 128 -36.80 -22.84 -13.33
CA LYS A 128 -35.62 -23.34 -14.04
C LYS A 128 -34.38 -22.71 -13.42
N HIS A 129 -33.31 -23.49 -13.37
CA HIS A 129 -32.01 -22.97 -12.97
C HIS A 129 -30.97 -23.11 -14.07
N ALA A 130 -30.01 -22.19 -14.06
CA ALA A 130 -28.82 -22.22 -14.89
C ALA A 130 -27.59 -22.03 -14.00
N ASP A 131 -26.74 -23.05 -13.97
CA ASP A 131 -25.51 -23.07 -13.19
C ASP A 131 -24.35 -22.67 -14.08
N TYR A 132 -23.60 -21.67 -13.65
CA TYR A 132 -22.44 -21.14 -14.36
C TYR A 132 -21.19 -21.33 -13.51
N ARG A 133 -20.13 -21.86 -14.13
CA ARG A 133 -18.79 -21.83 -13.55
C ARG A 133 -18.16 -20.47 -13.77
N VAL A 134 -17.74 -19.86 -12.68
CA VAL A 134 -17.20 -18.50 -12.63
C VAL A 134 -15.78 -18.55 -12.08
N LEU A 135 -14.84 -17.92 -12.79
CA LEU A 135 -13.57 -17.48 -12.21
C LEU A 135 -13.60 -15.96 -12.14
N PHE A 136 -13.66 -15.42 -10.93
CA PHE A 136 -13.75 -14.00 -10.65
C PHE A 136 -12.51 -13.53 -9.90
N GLU A 137 -11.96 -12.39 -10.26
CA GLU A 137 -10.84 -11.76 -9.58
C GLU A 137 -11.31 -10.42 -8.99
N TYR A 138 -11.31 -10.34 -7.66
CA TYR A 138 -11.54 -9.09 -6.95
C TYR A 138 -10.20 -8.39 -6.76
N THR A 139 -9.97 -7.33 -7.53
CA THR A 139 -8.76 -6.51 -7.42
C THR A 139 -8.96 -5.43 -6.37
N TYR A 140 -7.97 -5.23 -5.51
CA TYR A 140 -7.92 -4.10 -4.60
C TYR A 140 -6.51 -3.50 -4.59
N SER A 141 -6.45 -2.18 -4.46
CA SER A 141 -5.21 -1.48 -4.18
C SER A 141 -4.94 -1.57 -2.69
N ASP A 142 -3.84 -2.23 -2.33
CA ASP A 142 -3.35 -2.16 -0.97
C ASP A 142 -2.42 -0.95 -0.85
N THR A 143 -2.91 0.05 -0.14
CA THR A 143 -2.08 1.15 0.35
C THR A 143 -1.64 0.71 1.74
N ASP A 144 -0.52 -0.01 1.83
CA ASP A 144 0.06 -0.47 3.10
C ASP A 144 0.47 0.77 3.93
N GLY A 145 -0.51 1.37 4.61
CA GLY A 145 -0.44 2.27 5.76
C GLY A 145 0.34 3.59 5.68
N ALA A 146 1.15 3.84 4.65
CA ALA A 146 2.22 4.85 4.74
C ALA A 146 2.33 5.86 3.60
N ASP A 147 1.33 5.94 2.72
CA ASP A 147 1.36 6.89 1.59
C ASP A 147 1.08 8.36 1.96
N SER A 148 1.13 8.75 3.24
CA SER A 148 0.77 10.12 3.67
C SER A 148 1.94 11.06 3.98
N LEU A 149 3.20 10.68 3.78
CA LEU A 149 4.35 11.55 4.13
C LEU A 149 5.28 11.96 2.99
N ILE A 150 4.99 11.55 1.76
CA ILE A 150 5.73 12.05 0.59
C ILE A 150 4.87 13.13 -0.08
N ALA A 151 5.07 14.39 0.32
CA ALA A 151 4.60 15.52 -0.47
C ALA A 151 5.46 15.61 -1.74
N GLN A 152 5.02 14.99 -2.84
CA GLN A 152 5.57 15.32 -4.15
C GLN A 152 4.99 16.66 -4.57
N ILE A 153 5.83 17.70 -4.65
CA ILE A 153 5.42 19.01 -5.15
C ILE A 153 5.70 19.03 -6.66
N PRO A 154 4.67 18.95 -7.53
CA PRO A 154 4.88 19.14 -8.95
C PRO A 154 5.30 20.59 -9.20
N ILE A 155 6.43 20.79 -9.87
CA ILE A 155 6.80 22.09 -10.43
C ILE A 155 6.49 22.03 -11.92
N THR A 156 5.51 22.82 -12.34
CA THR A 156 5.33 23.13 -13.76
C THR A 156 6.34 24.21 -14.11
N ILE A 157 7.36 23.86 -14.89
CA ILE A 157 8.25 24.86 -15.49
C ILE A 157 7.62 25.17 -16.85
N ASP A 158 7.15 26.41 -17.04
CA ASP A 158 6.72 26.91 -18.35
C ASP A 158 7.93 26.93 -19.30
N SER A 159 8.21 25.77 -19.90
CA SER A 159 9.23 25.57 -20.91
C SER A 159 8.55 25.27 -22.24
N VAL A 160 9.15 25.72 -23.34
CA VAL A 160 8.63 25.52 -24.71
C VAL A 160 8.54 24.02 -25.09
N PHE A 161 9.09 23.14 -24.25
CA PHE A 161 9.14 21.69 -24.43
C PHE A 161 8.28 20.91 -23.43
N ASP A 162 7.48 21.59 -22.60
CA ASP A 162 6.58 20.97 -21.60
C ASP A 162 7.35 19.97 -20.69
N GLU A 163 8.47 20.45 -20.15
CA GLU A 163 9.32 19.62 -19.28
C GLU A 163 8.71 19.50 -17.89
N HIS A 164 8.34 18.27 -17.52
CA HIS A 164 7.94 17.93 -16.16
C HIS A 164 9.18 17.51 -15.36
N THR A 165 9.44 18.17 -14.23
CA THR A 165 10.44 17.72 -13.26
C THR A 165 9.75 17.36 -11.94
N THR A 166 10.06 16.17 -11.43
CA THR A 166 9.55 15.73 -10.12
C THR A 166 10.62 16.00 -9.08
N VAL A 167 10.31 16.87 -8.11
CA VAL A 167 11.14 17.02 -6.92
C VAL A 167 10.70 15.96 -5.92
N THR A 168 11.45 14.88 -5.81
CA THR A 168 11.32 13.92 -4.71
C THR A 168 12.09 14.47 -3.51
N ASP A 169 11.40 14.66 -2.38
CA ASP A 169 12.06 15.01 -1.12
C ASP A 169 12.89 13.82 -0.62
N GLU A 170 14.04 14.09 0.02
CA GLU A 170 14.94 13.05 0.55
C GLU A 170 14.42 12.52 1.90
N LEU A 171 13.27 11.86 1.87
CA LEU A 171 12.66 11.23 3.04
C LEU A 171 12.90 9.71 3.01
N VAL A 172 13.32 9.16 4.15
CA VAL A 172 13.50 7.73 4.35
C VAL A 172 12.56 7.23 5.45
N ARG A 173 11.98 6.05 5.22
CA ARG A 173 11.12 5.34 6.18
C ARG A 173 11.84 4.11 6.72
N TRP A 174 11.86 3.96 8.03
CA TRP A 174 12.22 2.73 8.72
C TRP A 174 10.97 2.10 9.30
N ASP A 175 10.76 0.82 9.04
CA ASP A 175 9.60 0.04 9.47
C ASP A 175 9.94 -1.45 9.68
N ASN A 176 8.94 -2.32 9.77
CA ASN A 176 9.07 -3.77 10.02
C ASN A 176 9.45 -4.59 8.80
N THR A 177 9.54 -3.95 7.64
CA THR A 177 9.90 -4.58 6.38
C THR A 177 11.29 -4.14 5.97
N THR A 178 11.60 -2.85 6.08
CA THR A 178 12.88 -2.26 5.67
C THR A 178 13.31 -1.10 6.56
N ALA A 179 14.62 -0.95 6.74
CA ALA A 179 15.24 0.23 7.35
C ALA A 179 16.44 0.66 6.50
N PRO A 180 16.21 1.21 5.28
CA PRO A 180 17.28 1.60 4.39
C PRO A 180 18.09 2.76 4.98
N MET A 181 19.37 2.83 4.63
CA MET A 181 20.23 3.94 5.03
C MET A 181 19.71 5.26 4.42
N HIS A 182 19.56 6.29 5.24
CA HIS A 182 19.30 7.64 4.77
C HIS A 182 20.61 8.28 4.32
N VAL A 183 20.70 8.72 3.07
CA VAL A 183 21.92 9.27 2.47
C VAL A 183 21.59 10.63 1.88
N VAL A 184 22.34 11.64 2.28
CA VAL A 184 22.26 13.01 1.75
C VAL A 184 23.56 13.35 1.06
N ARG A 185 23.47 13.87 -0.17
CA ARG A 185 24.64 14.26 -0.98
C ARG A 185 24.77 15.78 -1.07
N GLY A 186 26.01 16.26 -1.14
CA GLY A 186 26.30 17.68 -1.39
C GLY A 186 25.98 18.13 -2.83
N PRO A 187 26.02 19.45 -3.13
CA PRO A 187 26.37 20.53 -2.20
C PRO A 187 25.16 21.01 -1.36
N ILE A 188 25.25 20.91 -0.04
CA ILE A 188 24.20 21.33 0.91
C ILE A 188 24.80 21.54 2.32
N THR A 189 24.19 22.40 3.13
CA THR A 189 24.47 22.47 4.57
C THR A 189 23.28 21.87 5.32
N LEU A 190 23.53 20.86 6.15
CA LEU A 190 22.49 20.18 6.93
C LEU A 190 22.37 20.83 8.30
N GLY A 191 21.20 21.36 8.66
CA GLY A 191 20.95 22.02 9.93
C GLY A 191 20.39 21.10 11.01
N ALA A 192 19.56 20.13 10.62
CA ALA A 192 18.95 19.17 11.53
C ALA A 192 18.45 17.92 10.79
N LEU A 193 18.17 16.85 11.53
CA LEU A 193 17.27 15.78 11.08
C LEU A 193 15.88 16.01 11.66
N SER A 194 14.86 16.04 10.82
CA SER A 194 13.46 16.01 11.22
C SER A 194 12.99 14.57 11.20
N LEU A 195 12.35 14.16 12.29
CA LEU A 195 11.87 12.80 12.50
C LEU A 195 10.37 12.85 12.79
N LEU A 196 9.64 11.89 12.25
CA LEU A 196 8.29 11.60 12.67
C LEU A 196 8.23 10.15 13.13
N LEU A 197 7.93 9.95 14.41
CA LEU A 197 8.13 8.67 15.09
C LEU A 197 6.84 8.17 15.73
N PHE A 198 6.48 6.93 15.45
CA PHE A 198 5.51 6.17 16.24
C PHE A 198 6.21 5.02 16.95
N VAL A 199 5.86 4.80 18.23
CA VAL A 199 6.31 3.63 19.01
C VAL A 199 5.15 3.07 19.85
N ALA A 200 4.61 1.93 19.44
CA ALA A 200 3.72 1.09 20.24
C ALA A 200 4.54 0.22 21.23
N GLY A 201 4.87 0.79 22.39
CA GLY A 201 5.48 0.06 23.51
C GLY A 201 6.97 0.33 23.70
N ALA A 202 7.77 -0.73 23.89
CA ALA A 202 9.20 -0.58 24.15
C ALA A 202 9.95 -0.19 22.87
N LYS A 203 10.85 0.79 22.97
CA LYS A 203 11.71 1.20 21.84
C LYS A 203 12.67 0.05 21.47
N PRO A 204 12.94 -0.16 20.17
CA PRO A 204 13.90 -1.17 19.73
C PRO A 204 15.30 -0.97 20.33
N GLY A 205 16.00 -2.07 20.58
CA GLY A 205 17.32 -2.07 21.21
C GLY A 205 18.50 -1.89 20.26
N SER A 206 18.28 -1.83 18.94
CA SER A 206 19.36 -1.77 17.96
C SER A 206 20.00 -0.39 17.83
N THR A 207 21.19 -0.34 17.24
CA THR A 207 22.00 0.89 17.16
C THR A 207 21.60 1.78 15.98
N VAL A 208 21.88 3.09 16.11
CA VAL A 208 21.79 4.06 15.01
C VAL A 208 23.17 4.68 14.81
N THR A 209 23.68 4.66 13.59
CA THR A 209 24.98 5.24 13.24
C THR A 209 24.80 6.46 12.37
N LEU A 210 25.46 7.56 12.74
CA LEU A 210 25.63 8.75 11.90
C LEU A 210 27.04 8.69 11.29
N THR A 211 27.15 8.93 10.00
CA THR A 211 28.43 8.97 9.29
C THR A 211 28.48 10.21 8.42
N ARG A 212 29.57 10.97 8.51
CA ARG A 212 29.94 11.92 7.47
C ARG A 212 31.10 11.33 6.69
N THR A 213 31.00 11.29 5.37
CA THR A 213 32.04 10.72 4.52
C THR A 213 32.04 11.39 3.14
N PHE A 214 32.85 10.86 2.21
CA PHE A 214 32.86 11.28 0.82
C PHE A 214 33.27 10.13 -0.11
N ASP A 215 32.85 10.19 -1.37
CA ASP A 215 33.21 9.19 -2.37
C ASP A 215 34.74 9.11 -2.53
N GLY A 216 35.29 7.91 -2.38
CA GLY A 216 36.74 7.67 -2.44
C GLY A 216 37.49 7.92 -1.13
N ALA A 217 36.81 8.13 0.01
CA ALA A 217 37.44 8.17 1.31
C ALA A 217 38.28 6.90 1.57
N ALA A 218 39.54 7.08 1.99
CA ALA A 218 40.45 6.00 2.31
C ALA A 218 40.45 5.70 3.81
N GLY A 219 40.45 4.41 4.16
CA GLY A 219 40.45 3.95 5.55
C GLY A 219 39.10 4.05 6.25
N PRO A 220 38.97 3.48 7.46
CA PRO A 220 37.74 3.59 8.24
C PRO A 220 37.48 5.03 8.71
N PRO A 221 36.22 5.44 8.89
CA PRO A 221 35.88 6.72 9.50
C PRO A 221 36.46 6.85 10.91
N ALA A 222 36.88 8.06 11.29
CA ALA A 222 37.24 8.37 12.67
C ALA A 222 36.01 8.21 13.58
N VAL A 223 36.13 7.42 14.65
CA VAL A 223 35.00 7.08 15.52
C VAL A 223 34.92 8.02 16.71
N HIS A 224 33.75 8.62 16.90
CA HIS A 224 33.46 9.53 18.00
C HIS A 224 32.52 8.87 19.02
N PRO A 225 32.82 8.96 20.33
CA PRO A 225 32.03 8.30 21.37
C PRO A 225 30.73 9.03 21.70
N THR A 226 30.58 10.29 21.30
CA THR A 226 29.40 11.11 21.64
C THR A 226 28.95 11.93 20.43
N LEU A 227 27.66 12.29 20.39
CA LEU A 227 27.14 13.22 19.39
C LEU A 227 27.87 14.58 19.46
N ALA A 228 28.19 15.07 20.65
CA ALA A 228 28.88 16.34 20.82
C ALA A 228 30.30 16.33 20.22
N SER A 229 31.09 15.28 20.48
CA SER A 229 32.44 15.15 19.89
C SER A 229 32.37 14.96 18.37
N PHE A 230 31.40 14.18 17.88
CA PHE A 230 31.16 14.01 16.46
C PHE A 230 30.83 15.34 15.77
N LEU A 231 29.80 16.06 16.25
CA LEU A 231 29.41 17.35 15.67
C LEU A 231 30.54 18.39 15.77
N GLY A 232 31.31 18.39 16.86
CA GLY A 232 32.49 19.26 17.00
C GLY A 232 33.57 19.01 15.94
N ALA A 233 33.69 17.78 15.43
CA ALA A 233 34.66 17.42 14.40
C ALA A 233 34.15 17.60 12.97
N VAL A 234 32.85 17.43 12.74
CA VAL A 234 32.27 17.34 11.38
C VAL A 234 31.41 18.53 10.94
N ALA A 235 30.93 19.36 11.88
CA ALA A 235 30.08 20.51 11.59
C ALA A 235 30.88 21.79 11.28
N GLY A 236 30.19 22.80 10.76
CA GLY A 236 30.74 24.09 10.35
C GLY A 236 31.32 24.09 8.93
N ALA A 237 31.73 25.29 8.49
CA ALA A 237 32.27 25.50 7.14
C ALA A 237 33.68 24.92 6.94
N ALA A 238 34.45 24.75 8.01
CA ALA A 238 35.82 24.23 8.00
C ALA A 238 35.99 23.10 9.05
N PRO A 239 35.34 21.94 8.82
CA PRO A 239 35.36 20.83 9.77
C PRO A 239 36.74 20.16 9.82
N THR A 240 37.15 19.71 11.00
CA THR A 240 38.44 19.05 11.21
C THR A 240 38.49 17.65 10.61
N GLU A 241 37.32 16.99 10.48
CA GLU A 241 37.21 15.64 9.93
C GLU A 241 36.09 15.55 8.88
N ARG A 242 36.39 14.94 7.72
CA ARG A 242 35.43 14.69 6.62
C ARG A 242 35.02 13.24 6.45
N ASN A 243 35.67 12.32 7.18
CA ASN A 243 35.35 10.89 7.20
C ASN A 243 35.30 10.44 8.67
N ALA A 244 34.14 10.57 9.29
CA ALA A 244 33.93 10.30 10.71
C ALA A 244 32.56 9.69 10.97
N SER A 245 32.42 8.93 12.04
CA SER A 245 31.16 8.31 12.44
C SER A 245 30.95 8.35 13.95
N MET A 246 29.70 8.20 14.36
CA MET A 246 29.30 7.94 15.73
C MET A 246 28.14 6.96 15.77
N THR A 247 28.08 6.15 16.83
CA THR A 247 27.00 5.16 17.00
C THR A 247 26.27 5.38 18.33
N PHE A 248 24.95 5.57 18.25
CA PHE A 248 24.07 5.49 19.40
C PHE A 248 23.94 4.03 19.82
N ALA A 249 24.12 3.76 21.12
CA ALA A 249 24.06 2.40 21.64
C ALA A 249 22.68 1.76 21.43
N THR A 250 21.61 2.56 21.43
CA THR A 250 20.25 2.13 21.14
C THR A 250 19.48 3.15 20.31
N PHE A 251 18.41 2.71 19.65
CA PHE A 251 17.41 3.58 19.01
C PHE A 251 16.79 4.56 20.02
N GLY A 252 16.60 4.10 21.26
CA GLY A 252 16.17 4.94 22.37
C GLY A 252 17.08 6.14 22.61
N ASP A 253 18.40 5.94 22.56
CA ASP A 253 19.39 7.01 22.74
C ASP A 253 19.38 8.00 21.57
N PHE A 254 19.18 7.52 20.35
CA PHE A 254 19.03 8.38 19.17
C PHE A 254 17.79 9.27 19.29
N VAL A 255 16.65 8.69 19.68
CA VAL A 255 15.41 9.44 19.91
C VAL A 255 15.58 10.43 21.07
N ALA A 256 16.24 10.03 22.16
CA ALA A 256 16.48 10.89 23.33
C ALA A 256 17.45 12.06 23.04
N ALA A 257 18.31 11.94 22.02
CA ALA A 257 19.15 13.05 21.57
C ALA A 257 18.36 14.11 20.77
N SER A 258 17.12 13.81 20.37
CA SER A 258 16.23 14.72 19.65
C SER A 258 15.31 15.48 20.61
N SER A 259 14.79 16.62 20.18
CA SER A 259 13.79 17.41 20.90
C SER A 259 12.45 17.43 20.14
N PRO A 260 11.30 17.57 20.82
CA PRO A 260 10.03 17.81 20.14
C PRO A 260 10.08 19.02 19.19
N ASP A 261 9.46 18.90 18.02
CA ASP A 261 9.45 19.92 16.95
C ASP A 261 8.03 20.20 16.42
N GLY A 262 7.06 20.24 17.34
CA GLY A 262 5.66 20.48 17.05
C GLY A 262 4.74 19.59 17.88
N ASP A 263 3.44 19.71 17.61
CA ASP A 263 2.44 18.84 18.21
C ASP A 263 2.48 17.44 17.56
N PRO A 264 2.19 16.37 18.31
CA PRO A 264 2.04 15.04 17.74
C PRO A 264 0.97 14.99 16.65
N ILE A 265 1.19 14.16 15.63
CA ILE A 265 0.30 14.00 14.48
C ILE A 265 -0.44 12.67 14.61
N THR A 266 -1.77 12.71 14.61
CA THR A 266 -2.58 11.49 14.63
C THR A 266 -2.89 11.01 13.21
N MET A 267 -2.45 9.81 12.86
CA MET A 267 -2.71 9.21 11.55
C MET A 267 -2.45 7.70 11.57
N GLY A 268 -3.06 6.95 10.66
CA GLY A 268 -2.77 5.51 10.52
C GLY A 268 -3.19 4.66 11.73
N ASP A 269 -2.88 3.38 11.66
CA ASP A 269 -3.05 2.35 12.71
C ASP A 269 -2.04 1.24 12.38
N TRP A 270 -0.77 1.52 12.66
CA TRP A 270 0.40 0.73 12.31
C TRP A 270 0.46 -0.56 13.10
N ASN A 271 0.09 -0.50 14.38
CA ASN A 271 0.09 -1.66 15.27
C ASN A 271 -1.20 -2.50 15.17
N LEU A 272 -2.20 -2.07 14.38
CA LEU A 272 -3.45 -2.76 14.08
C LEU A 272 -4.35 -2.96 15.31
N ASP A 273 -4.37 -1.98 16.22
CA ASP A 273 -5.19 -2.02 17.43
C ASP A 273 -6.55 -1.29 17.29
N ASN A 274 -6.86 -0.77 16.09
CA ASN A 274 -8.03 0.06 15.76
C ASN A 274 -8.06 1.43 16.47
N ILE A 275 -6.92 1.90 16.99
CA ILE A 275 -6.76 3.24 17.54
C ILE A 275 -5.83 4.01 16.60
N PRO A 276 -6.19 5.24 16.18
CA PRO A 276 -5.29 6.03 15.38
C PRO A 276 -3.94 6.27 16.08
N ASP A 277 -2.84 6.00 15.39
CA ASP A 277 -1.51 6.17 15.96
C ASP A 277 -1.20 7.66 16.18
N SER A 278 -0.49 7.96 17.27
CA SER A 278 0.07 9.28 17.54
C SER A 278 1.56 9.29 17.24
N TYR A 279 1.95 10.11 16.27
CA TYR A 279 3.34 10.28 15.87
C TYR A 279 3.97 11.50 16.52
N ASP A 280 5.08 11.29 17.22
CA ASP A 280 5.89 12.37 17.77
C ASP A 280 6.70 13.05 16.66
N SER A 281 6.53 14.36 16.53
CA SER A 281 7.39 15.20 15.69
C SER A 281 8.65 15.57 16.48
N LEU A 282 9.82 15.14 16.00
CA LEU A 282 11.09 15.34 16.68
C LEU A 282 12.11 15.97 15.74
N ARG A 283 13.10 16.63 16.33
CA ARG A 283 14.22 17.24 15.62
C ARG A 283 15.53 16.97 16.33
N LEU A 284 16.51 16.47 15.59
CA LEU A 284 17.90 16.36 16.00
C LEU A 284 18.71 17.53 15.42
N PRO A 285 19.05 18.57 16.19
CA PRO A 285 19.87 19.66 15.69
C PRO A 285 21.31 19.20 15.42
N LEU A 286 21.90 19.65 14.31
CA LEU A 286 23.29 19.35 13.92
C LEU A 286 24.25 20.51 14.27
N GLY A 287 23.91 21.31 15.28
CA GLY A 287 24.75 22.41 15.78
C GLY A 287 25.00 23.50 14.75
N ALA A 288 26.29 23.74 14.43
CA ALA A 288 26.72 24.70 13.39
C ALA A 288 26.38 24.26 11.95
N GLY A 289 25.71 23.11 11.81
CA GLY A 289 25.33 22.49 10.54
C GLY A 289 26.47 21.72 9.90
N ILE A 290 26.17 20.62 9.22
CA ILE A 290 27.16 19.81 8.50
C ILE A 290 27.24 20.32 7.07
N ALA A 291 28.34 20.96 6.70
CA ALA A 291 28.60 21.41 5.34
C ALA A 291 29.11 20.25 4.47
N LEU A 292 28.29 19.83 3.50
CA LEU A 292 28.65 18.95 2.39
C LEU A 292 28.93 19.86 1.20
N THR A 293 30.17 20.28 1.00
CA THR A 293 30.50 21.34 0.03
C THR A 293 30.72 20.79 -1.37
N GLN A 294 31.03 19.50 -1.49
CA GLN A 294 31.29 18.81 -2.76
C GLN A 294 30.16 17.83 -3.10
N PRO A 295 29.89 17.56 -4.40
CA PRO A 295 28.92 16.53 -4.80
C PRO A 295 29.25 15.12 -4.32
N THR A 296 30.52 14.87 -4.01
CA THR A 296 31.02 13.61 -3.46
C THR A 296 30.86 13.53 -1.95
N ASP A 297 30.53 14.63 -1.26
CA ASP A 297 30.33 14.62 0.19
C ASP A 297 28.98 13.99 0.56
N LEU A 298 29.00 13.22 1.65
CA LEU A 298 27.90 12.39 2.10
C LEU A 298 27.65 12.57 3.58
N PHE A 299 26.37 12.57 3.95
CA PHE A 299 25.92 12.33 5.31
C PHE A 299 24.95 11.14 5.32
N GLU A 300 25.21 10.17 6.17
CA GLU A 300 24.50 8.91 6.22
C GLU A 300 23.94 8.67 7.62
N VAL A 301 22.72 8.14 7.68
CA VAL A 301 22.08 7.67 8.91
C VAL A 301 21.62 6.24 8.69
N ALA A 302 22.17 5.31 9.46
CA ALA A 302 21.92 3.88 9.31
C ALA A 302 21.41 3.25 10.61
N TYR A 303 20.50 2.30 10.50
CA TYR A 303 19.98 1.48 11.59
C TYR A 303 20.46 0.04 11.44
N GLN A 304 21.02 -0.56 12.50
CA GLN A 304 21.43 -1.97 12.46
C GLN A 304 20.28 -2.91 12.82
N LEU A 305 20.23 -4.06 12.15
CA LEU A 305 19.22 -5.13 12.18
C LEU A 305 18.57 -5.50 13.54
N PRO A 306 17.41 -6.18 13.52
CA PRO A 306 16.45 -6.27 12.40
C PRO A 306 15.65 -4.96 12.28
N ALA A 307 14.92 -4.81 11.16
CA ALA A 307 14.02 -3.69 10.89
C ALA A 307 13.12 -3.38 12.10
N LEU A 308 12.66 -2.14 12.27
CA LEU A 308 11.83 -1.74 13.41
C LEU A 308 10.63 -2.70 13.47
N ASP A 309 10.53 -3.54 14.48
CA ASP A 309 9.40 -4.46 14.63
C ASP A 309 8.06 -3.68 14.60
N ARG A 310 6.91 -4.36 14.46
CA ARG A 310 5.59 -3.68 14.38
C ARG A 310 5.29 -2.73 15.56
N VAL A 311 6.17 -2.67 16.55
CA VAL A 311 6.18 -1.73 17.67
C VAL A 311 6.67 -0.32 17.28
N ALA A 312 7.32 -0.09 16.13
CA ALA A 312 7.79 1.25 15.76
C ALA A 312 7.83 1.50 14.25
N VAL A 313 7.65 2.76 13.87
CA VAL A 313 7.91 3.26 12.51
C VAL A 313 8.45 4.68 12.61
N MET A 314 9.47 4.99 11.80
CA MET A 314 10.08 6.31 11.78
C MET A 314 10.25 6.81 10.36
N TYR A 315 9.85 8.05 10.13
CA TYR A 315 10.16 8.80 8.92
C TYR A 315 11.25 9.81 9.25
N MET A 316 12.26 9.92 8.39
CA MET A 316 13.43 10.76 8.60
C MET A 316 13.68 11.61 7.37
N ARG A 317 14.01 12.87 7.60
CA ARG A 317 14.43 13.83 6.57
C ARG A 317 15.56 14.71 7.10
N ALA A 318 16.56 14.98 6.29
CA ALA A 318 17.52 16.04 6.58
C ALA A 318 17.01 17.42 6.14
N THR A 319 17.20 18.42 6.99
CA THR A 319 16.77 19.80 6.73
C THR A 319 17.97 20.72 6.48
N ARG A 320 17.79 21.72 5.64
CA ARG A 320 18.84 22.70 5.33
C ARG A 320 19.15 23.58 6.53
N GLY A 321 20.44 23.79 6.80
CA GLY A 321 20.94 24.83 7.69
C GLY A 321 20.95 26.18 6.96
N GLY A 322 20.50 27.22 7.66
CA GLY A 322 20.56 28.61 7.20
C GLY A 322 21.91 29.26 7.48
#